data_AF-A0A359FUU5-F1
#
_entry.id   AF-A0A359FUU5-F1
#
_cell.length_a   1.000
_cell.length_b   1.000
_cell.length_c   1.000
_cell.angle_alpha   90.00
_cell.angle_beta   90.00
_cell.angle_gamma   90.00
#
_symmetry.space_group_name_H-M   'P 1'
#
loop_
_entity.id
_entity.type
_entity.pdbx_description
1 polymer ?
#
loop_
_entity_poly.entity_id
_entity_poly.type
_entity_poly.pdbx_seq_one_letter_code
_entity_poly.pdbx_strand_id
1 'polypeptide(L)'
;MDLSINYLGLKLKNPLIAGASAYTADIKKALELQEAGVAAIVYKSLFEEQLNLEAAELEDDLHEYDDRNAEMINLFPSIEHSGPKAHLMALKEFKEALSIPVIASLNCIFKESWEEYAVHLASTGVDALELNFYSSISEADISAESIENEQVEALKRVLKKIKIPVAVKLSPYYTNPLAFIKKL
;
A
#
# COMPACT_ATOMS: atom_id res chain seq x y z
N MET A 1 9.59 -12.11 -31.96
CA MET A 1 9.11 -13.00 -30.87
C MET A 1 8.04 -12.23 -30.12
N ASP A 2 6.88 -12.84 -29.88
CA ASP A 2 5.81 -12.24 -29.06
C ASP A 2 6.10 -12.51 -27.58
N LEU A 3 6.11 -11.46 -26.77
CA LEU A 3 6.33 -11.54 -25.32
C LEU A 3 5.06 -11.20 -24.53
N SER A 4 3.92 -11.00 -25.20
CA SER A 4 2.69 -10.61 -24.54
C SER A 4 2.23 -11.66 -23.52
N ILE A 5 1.70 -11.19 -22.39
CA ILE A 5 1.21 -12.04 -21.30
C ILE A 5 -0.14 -11.54 -20.78
N ASN A 6 -0.84 -12.41 -20.06
CA ASN A 6 -1.95 -12.03 -19.20
C ASN A 6 -1.53 -12.17 -17.74
N TYR A 7 -1.55 -11.07 -17.00
CA TYR A 7 -1.25 -11.04 -15.56
C TYR A 7 -2.39 -10.36 -14.82
N LEU A 8 -3.02 -11.04 -13.86
CA LEU A 8 -4.20 -10.54 -13.13
C LEU A 8 -5.38 -10.14 -14.03
N GLY A 9 -5.50 -10.73 -15.22
CA GLY A 9 -6.50 -10.32 -16.23
C GLY A 9 -6.05 -9.14 -17.10
N LEU A 10 -4.93 -8.49 -16.77
CA LEU A 10 -4.33 -7.39 -17.51
C LEU A 10 -3.54 -7.95 -18.70
N LYS A 11 -3.82 -7.44 -19.90
CA LYS A 11 -3.06 -7.77 -21.11
C LYS A 11 -1.83 -6.88 -21.18
N LEU A 12 -0.65 -7.48 -21.02
CA LEU A 12 0.63 -6.77 -21.00
C LEU A 12 1.43 -7.06 -22.27
N LYS A 13 2.10 -6.05 -22.82
CA LYS A 13 2.92 -6.18 -24.04
C LYS A 13 4.16 -7.06 -23.86
N ASN A 14 4.61 -7.24 -22.61
CA ASN A 14 5.74 -8.08 -22.21
C ASN A 14 5.65 -8.40 -20.70
N PRO A 15 6.47 -9.32 -20.15
CA PRO A 15 6.38 -9.71 -18.74
C PRO A 15 7.13 -8.78 -17.76
N LEU A 16 7.65 -7.64 -18.21
CA LEU A 16 8.42 -6.73 -17.36
C LEU A 16 7.48 -5.81 -16.58
N ILE A 17 7.48 -5.98 -15.26
CA ILE A 17 6.70 -5.17 -14.31
C ILE A 17 7.68 -4.52 -13.33
N ALA A 18 7.60 -3.20 -13.15
CA ALA A 18 8.41 -2.51 -12.15
C ALA A 18 7.77 -2.65 -10.76
N GLY A 19 8.46 -3.28 -9.82
CA GLY A 19 7.95 -3.52 -8.47
C GLY A 19 7.94 -2.26 -7.59
N ALA A 20 7.10 -2.29 -6.54
CA ALA A 20 6.96 -1.21 -5.56
C ALA A 20 8.33 -0.83 -4.96
N SER A 21 8.76 0.41 -5.22
CA SER A 21 10.05 0.94 -4.77
C SER A 21 10.07 2.47 -4.83
N ALA A 22 11.16 3.09 -4.37
CA ALA A 22 11.36 4.54 -4.53
C ALA A 22 11.35 5.00 -6.00
N TYR A 23 11.70 4.13 -6.96
CA TYR A 23 11.66 4.45 -8.39
C TYR A 23 10.23 4.52 -8.94
N THR A 24 9.29 3.81 -8.32
CA THR A 24 7.87 3.79 -8.72
C THR A 24 7.02 4.78 -7.91
N ALA A 25 7.65 5.63 -7.09
CA ALA A 25 7.00 6.74 -6.41
C ALA A 25 7.04 8.05 -7.21
N ASP A 26 8.06 8.21 -8.07
CA ASP A 26 8.29 9.42 -8.87
C ASP A 26 7.71 9.25 -10.28
N ILE A 27 6.77 10.13 -10.62
CA ILE A 27 6.09 10.15 -11.92
C ILE A 27 7.06 10.28 -13.11
N LYS A 28 8.15 11.06 -12.98
CA LYS A 28 9.14 11.24 -14.07
C LYS A 28 9.88 9.94 -14.32
N LYS A 29 10.35 9.28 -13.25
CA LYS A 29 11.01 7.98 -13.35
C LYS A 29 10.07 6.90 -13.89
N ALA A 30 8.81 6.95 -13.52
CA ALA A 30 7.81 6.01 -14.03
C ALA A 30 7.56 6.18 -15.55
N LEU A 31 7.55 7.42 -16.04
CA LEU A 31 7.49 7.71 -17.48
C LEU A 31 8.73 7.18 -18.21
N GLU A 32 9.93 7.39 -17.66
CA GLU A 32 11.17 6.82 -18.19
C GLU A 32 11.12 5.28 -18.24
N LEU A 33 10.59 4.62 -17.20
CA LEU A 33 10.40 3.16 -17.17
C LEU A 33 9.40 2.70 -18.23
N GLN A 34 8.31 3.43 -18.43
CA GLN A 34 7.32 3.15 -19.48
C GLN A 34 7.95 3.24 -20.87
N GLU A 35 8.72 4.30 -21.13
CA GLU A 35 9.45 4.51 -22.38
C GLU A 35 10.52 3.43 -22.62
N ALA A 36 11.21 3.00 -21.57
CA ALA A 36 12.17 1.90 -21.60
C ALA A 36 11.51 0.53 -21.88
N GLY A 37 10.18 0.46 -21.86
CA GLY A 37 9.43 -0.71 -22.31
C GLY A 37 8.81 -1.54 -21.18
N VAL A 38 8.82 -1.08 -19.93
CA VAL A 38 8.05 -1.70 -18.84
C VAL A 38 6.57 -1.78 -19.23
N ALA A 39 5.92 -2.89 -18.90
CA ALA A 39 4.54 -3.17 -19.30
C ALA A 39 3.50 -2.88 -18.21
N ALA A 40 3.90 -2.83 -16.93
CA ALA A 40 3.07 -2.37 -15.82
C ALA A 40 3.95 -1.87 -14.66
N ILE A 41 3.40 -1.03 -13.79
CA ILE A 41 4.11 -0.50 -12.62
C ILE A 41 3.32 -0.78 -11.35
N VAL A 42 4.00 -1.30 -10.33
CA VAL A 42 3.48 -1.34 -8.96
C VAL A 42 3.93 -0.06 -8.25
N TYR A 43 2.98 0.79 -7.90
CA TYR A 43 3.22 2.04 -7.19
C TYR A 43 3.77 1.77 -5.78
N LYS A 44 4.49 2.74 -5.20
CA LYS A 44 5.03 2.61 -3.83
C LYS A 44 3.91 2.22 -2.85
N SER A 45 4.22 1.36 -1.87
CA SER A 45 3.20 0.92 -0.93
C SER A 45 2.71 2.09 -0.05
N LEU A 46 1.41 2.12 0.21
CA LEU A 46 0.85 2.87 1.33
C LEU A 46 1.10 2.05 2.60
N PHE A 47 1.89 2.59 3.54
CA PHE A 47 2.17 1.96 4.82
C PHE A 47 1.41 2.67 5.93
N GLU A 48 0.55 1.95 6.63
CA GLU A 48 -0.18 2.48 7.79
C GLU A 48 0.76 2.99 8.89
N GLU A 49 1.87 2.28 9.15
CA GLU A 49 2.86 2.70 10.14
C GLU A 49 3.43 4.10 9.86
N GLN A 50 3.66 4.42 8.58
CA GLN A 50 4.15 5.74 8.18
C GLN A 50 3.10 6.82 8.39
N LEU A 51 1.83 6.54 8.06
CA LEU A 51 0.74 7.48 8.34
C LEU A 51 0.60 7.76 9.83
N ASN A 52 0.74 6.73 10.68
CA ASN A 52 0.65 6.89 12.13
C ASN A 52 1.83 7.69 12.68
N LEU A 53 3.04 7.48 12.15
CA LEU A 53 4.22 8.25 12.53
C LEU A 53 4.08 9.73 12.12
N GLU A 54 3.68 10.00 10.89
CA GLU A 54 3.46 11.37 10.40
C GLU A 54 2.33 12.07 11.17
N ALA A 55 1.33 11.33 11.64
CA ALA A 55 0.28 11.86 12.52
C ALA A 55 0.81 12.23 13.90
N ALA A 56 1.62 11.36 14.51
CA ALA A 56 2.22 11.60 15.82
C ALA A 56 3.22 12.77 15.81
N GLU A 57 4.06 12.88 14.77
CA GLU A 57 4.99 14.00 14.61
C GLU A 57 4.25 15.35 14.49
N LEU A 58 3.15 15.38 13.74
CA LEU A 58 2.31 16.58 13.62
C LEU A 58 1.64 16.95 14.95
N GLU A 59 1.20 15.97 15.72
CA GLU A 59 0.61 16.17 17.05
C GLU A 59 1.65 16.76 18.02
N ASP A 60 2.86 16.19 18.06
CA ASP A 60 3.98 16.71 18.86
C ASP A 60 4.33 18.16 18.50
N ASP A 61 4.44 18.49 17.21
CA ASP A 61 4.73 19.86 16.73
C ASP A 61 3.64 20.88 17.14
N LEU A 62 2.37 20.45 17.12
CA LEU A 62 1.24 21.29 17.52
C LEU A 62 1.21 21.51 19.04
N HIS A 63 1.55 20.48 19.82
CA HIS A 63 1.60 20.53 21.28
C HIS A 63 2.89 21.17 21.83
N GLU A 64 3.95 21.36 21.02
CA GLU A 64 5.18 22.05 21.45
C GLU A 64 4.89 23.47 21.99
N TYR A 65 3.79 24.10 21.56
CA TYR A 65 3.39 25.43 22.00
C TYR A 65 2.28 25.47 23.06
N ASP A 66 1.80 24.32 23.50
CA ASP A 66 0.79 24.24 24.56
C ASP A 66 1.39 24.51 25.95
N ASP A 67 0.54 24.88 26.90
CA ASP A 67 0.88 25.08 28.32
C ASP A 67 1.86 26.24 28.64
N ARG A 68 2.06 27.19 27.71
CA ARG A 68 2.82 28.44 27.99
C ARG A 68 2.08 29.42 28.92
N ASN A 69 0.77 29.24 29.12
CA ASN A 69 -0.06 30.00 30.06
C ASN A 69 -1.13 29.10 30.67
N ALA A 70 -1.43 29.28 31.97
CA ALA A 70 -2.37 28.43 32.74
C ALA A 70 -3.84 28.40 32.24
N GLU A 71 -4.20 29.25 31.27
CA GLU A 71 -5.53 29.28 30.65
C GLU A 71 -5.54 28.77 29.20
N MET A 72 -4.39 28.39 28.65
CA MET A 72 -4.23 28.02 27.24
C MET A 72 -3.89 26.53 27.12
N ILE A 73 -4.93 25.70 27.18
CA ILE A 73 -4.83 24.23 27.26
C ILE A 73 -4.57 23.60 25.87
N ASN A 74 -5.01 24.24 24.78
CA ASN A 74 -4.70 23.86 23.39
C ASN A 74 -4.60 25.14 22.53
N LEU A 75 -3.48 25.34 21.83
CA LEU A 75 -3.22 26.50 20.96
C LEU A 75 -3.81 26.31 19.55
N PHE A 76 -3.87 25.06 19.10
CA PHE A 76 -4.40 24.67 17.79
C PHE A 76 -5.55 23.67 17.95
N PRO A 77 -6.59 23.72 17.09
CA PRO A 77 -7.60 22.66 17.05
C PRO A 77 -6.91 21.33 16.70
N SER A 78 -7.40 20.20 17.22
CA SER A 78 -6.94 18.87 16.79
C SER A 78 -7.11 18.75 15.28
N ILE A 79 -6.01 18.91 14.53
CA ILE A 79 -6.02 18.73 13.09
C ILE A 79 -6.06 17.23 12.87
N GLU A 80 -7.18 16.72 12.35
CA GLU A 80 -7.22 15.35 11.85
C GLU A 80 -6.09 15.21 10.82
N HIS A 81 -5.11 14.36 11.11
CA HIS A 81 -3.99 14.10 10.22
C HIS A 81 -4.57 13.78 8.82
N SER A 82 -3.93 14.30 7.76
CA SER A 82 -4.47 14.23 6.39
C SER A 82 -4.60 12.80 5.85
N GLY A 83 -4.24 11.80 6.65
CA GLY A 83 -4.38 10.38 6.36
C GLY A 83 -3.71 10.02 5.04
N PRO A 84 -4.23 9.03 4.30
CA PRO A 84 -3.63 8.65 3.03
C PRO A 84 -3.88 9.68 1.91
N LYS A 85 -4.47 10.86 2.17
CA LYS A 85 -4.95 11.78 1.12
C LYS A 85 -3.86 12.23 0.16
N ALA A 86 -2.68 12.60 0.66
CA ALA A 86 -1.55 12.98 -0.17
C ALA A 86 -1.09 11.82 -1.05
N HIS A 87 -1.03 10.60 -0.49
CA HIS A 87 -0.70 9.39 -1.24
C HIS A 87 -1.74 9.09 -2.33
N LEU A 88 -3.04 9.19 -2.01
CA LEU A 88 -4.13 8.91 -2.94
C LEU A 88 -4.17 9.91 -4.09
N MET A 89 -3.93 11.20 -3.81
CA MET A 89 -3.82 12.24 -4.83
C MET A 89 -2.63 11.97 -5.76
N ALA A 90 -1.46 11.71 -5.20
CA ALA A 90 -0.26 11.39 -5.98
C ALA A 90 -0.45 10.12 -6.83
N LEU A 91 -1.09 9.08 -6.29
CA LEU A 91 -1.39 7.85 -7.03
C LEU A 91 -2.37 8.10 -8.18
N LYS A 92 -3.38 8.96 -7.97
CA LYS A 92 -4.34 9.31 -9.02
C LYS A 92 -3.65 10.04 -10.17
N GLU A 93 -2.84 11.06 -9.88
CA GLU A 93 -2.03 11.76 -10.87
C GLU A 93 -1.06 10.82 -11.60
N PHE A 94 -0.44 9.90 -10.85
CA PHE A 94 0.46 8.88 -11.39
C PHE A 94 -0.26 7.93 -12.35
N LYS A 95 -1.46 7.47 -12.00
CA LYS A 95 -2.29 6.62 -12.86
C LYS A 95 -2.76 7.34 -14.13
N GLU A 96 -3.11 8.63 -14.02
CA GLU A 96 -3.55 9.45 -15.16
C GLU A 96 -2.41 9.75 -16.14
N ALA A 97 -1.17 9.86 -15.66
CA ALA A 97 -0.01 10.15 -16.50
C ALA A 97 0.51 8.93 -17.29
N LEU A 98 0.23 7.71 -16.84
CA LEU A 98 0.73 6.48 -17.45
C LEU A 98 -0.31 5.85 -18.38
N SER A 99 0.18 5.35 -19.51
CA SER A 99 -0.60 4.58 -20.49
C SER A 99 -0.59 3.07 -20.22
N ILE A 100 0.35 2.61 -19.39
CA ILE A 100 0.46 1.22 -18.94
C ILE A 100 -0.32 1.00 -17.63
N PRO A 101 -0.71 -0.26 -17.31
CA PRO A 101 -1.40 -0.55 -16.06
C PRO A 101 -0.57 -0.17 -14.82
N VAL A 102 -1.27 0.36 -13.81
CA VAL A 102 -0.73 0.74 -12.50
C VAL A 102 -1.42 -0.08 -11.42
N ILE A 103 -0.60 -0.71 -10.58
CA ILE A 103 -1.00 -1.56 -9.47
C ILE A 103 -0.68 -0.80 -8.19
N ALA A 104 -1.67 -0.49 -7.35
CA ALA A 104 -1.39 0.09 -6.04
C ALA A 104 -0.82 -0.98 -5.10
N SER A 105 0.08 -0.61 -4.18
CA SER A 105 0.56 -1.53 -3.14
C SER A 105 0.11 -1.04 -1.76
N LEU A 106 -0.33 -1.95 -0.90
CA LEU A 106 -0.89 -1.64 0.43
C LEU A 106 -0.23 -2.50 1.50
N ASN A 107 0.12 -1.89 2.62
CA ASN A 107 0.61 -2.55 3.82
C ASN A 107 -0.05 -1.90 5.06
N CYS A 108 -0.77 -2.70 5.83
CA CYS A 108 -1.42 -2.25 7.07
C CYS A 108 -1.03 -3.15 8.25
N ILE A 109 -1.16 -2.59 9.45
CA ILE A 109 -1.02 -3.25 10.74
C ILE A 109 -2.40 -3.69 11.23
N PHE A 110 -3.39 -2.79 11.23
CA PHE A 110 -4.72 -3.07 11.76
C PHE A 110 -5.64 -3.70 10.71
N LYS A 111 -6.56 -4.56 11.17
CA LYS A 111 -7.46 -5.34 10.31
C LYS A 111 -8.45 -4.46 9.56
N GLU A 112 -8.93 -3.42 10.23
CA GLU A 112 -9.89 -2.44 9.72
C GLU A 112 -9.28 -1.61 8.60
N SER A 113 -8.01 -1.21 8.77
CA SER A 113 -7.27 -0.37 7.82
C SER A 113 -7.03 -1.05 6.48
N TRP A 114 -6.87 -2.37 6.46
CA TRP A 114 -6.79 -3.13 5.20
C TRP A 114 -8.02 -2.91 4.32
N GLU A 115 -9.23 -2.95 4.89
CA GLU A 115 -10.47 -2.78 4.14
C GLU A 115 -10.64 -1.34 3.67
N GLU A 116 -10.45 -0.39 4.57
CA GLU A 116 -10.64 1.03 4.31
C GLU A 116 -9.68 1.52 3.22
N TYR A 117 -8.38 1.28 3.40
CA TYR A 117 -7.37 1.76 2.47
C TYR A 117 -7.41 1.04 1.12
N ALA A 118 -7.82 -0.24 1.09
CA ALA A 118 -8.05 -0.92 -0.19
C ALA A 118 -9.17 -0.27 -1.00
N VAL A 119 -10.27 0.15 -0.35
CA VAL A 119 -11.35 0.89 -1.02
C VAL A 119 -10.86 2.26 -1.51
N HIS A 120 -10.12 2.99 -0.67
CA HIS A 120 -9.55 4.27 -1.07
C HIS A 120 -8.60 4.14 -2.26
N LEU A 121 -7.67 3.18 -2.24
CA LEU A 121 -6.75 2.92 -3.34
C LEU A 121 -7.50 2.52 -4.61
N ALA A 122 -8.47 1.59 -4.52
CA ALA A 122 -9.26 1.19 -5.68
C ALA A 122 -10.04 2.37 -6.30
N SER A 123 -10.51 3.32 -5.48
CA SER A 123 -11.23 4.51 -5.96
C SER A 123 -10.38 5.47 -6.79
N THR A 124 -9.04 5.34 -6.76
CA THR A 124 -8.13 6.15 -7.59
C THR A 124 -8.08 5.70 -9.06
N GLY A 125 -8.68 4.55 -9.40
CA GLY A 125 -8.72 4.04 -10.77
C GLY A 125 -7.52 3.16 -11.15
N VAL A 126 -6.78 2.65 -10.17
CA VAL A 126 -5.74 1.63 -10.39
C VAL A 126 -6.31 0.33 -10.97
N ASP A 127 -5.50 -0.36 -11.76
CA ASP A 127 -5.90 -1.54 -12.51
C ASP A 127 -5.89 -2.82 -11.66
N ALA A 128 -5.12 -2.82 -10.57
CA ALA A 128 -5.03 -3.91 -9.60
C ALA A 128 -4.53 -3.39 -8.24
N LEU A 129 -4.60 -4.26 -7.22
CA LEU A 129 -4.03 -4.03 -5.90
C LEU A 129 -3.01 -5.12 -5.56
N GLU A 130 -1.90 -4.75 -4.92
CA GLU A 130 -0.93 -5.64 -4.30
C GLU A 130 -1.04 -5.50 -2.78
N LEU A 131 -1.37 -6.59 -2.06
CA LEU A 131 -1.27 -6.63 -0.61
C LEU A 131 0.13 -7.07 -0.23
N ASN A 132 0.90 -6.15 0.33
CA ASN A 132 2.24 -6.38 0.81
C ASN A 132 2.15 -6.91 2.25
N PHE A 133 2.39 -8.20 2.44
CA PHE A 133 2.33 -8.85 3.76
C PHE A 133 3.66 -8.83 4.52
N TYR A 134 4.56 -7.92 4.18
CA TYR A 134 5.69 -7.62 5.03
C TYR A 134 5.19 -7.14 6.40
N SER A 135 5.66 -7.76 7.48
CA SER A 135 5.38 -7.33 8.84
C SER A 135 6.62 -7.47 9.71
N SER A 136 6.79 -6.53 10.62
CA SER A 136 7.81 -6.59 11.68
C SER A 136 7.17 -7.25 12.90
N ILE A 137 7.53 -8.49 13.19
CA ILE A 137 7.02 -9.22 14.36
C ILE A 137 7.87 -8.84 15.56
N SER A 138 7.31 -8.06 16.48
CA SER A 138 7.99 -7.57 17.70
C SER A 138 7.78 -8.47 18.93
N GLU A 139 6.71 -9.25 18.94
CA GLU A 139 6.33 -10.13 20.07
C GLU A 139 6.74 -11.58 19.79
N ALA A 140 7.56 -12.16 20.68
CA ALA A 140 8.09 -13.51 20.51
C ALA A 140 7.05 -14.62 20.74
N ASP A 141 5.97 -14.32 21.47
CA ASP A 141 4.95 -15.31 21.85
C ASP A 141 3.88 -15.52 20.78
N ILE A 142 3.87 -14.72 19.71
CA ILE A 142 2.92 -14.87 18.61
C ILE A 142 3.31 -16.08 17.75
N SER A 143 2.36 -17.01 17.57
CA SER A 143 2.59 -18.17 16.72
C SER A 143 2.58 -17.81 15.25
N ALA A 144 3.39 -18.53 14.45
CA ALA A 144 3.40 -18.38 12.98
C ALA A 144 2.01 -18.59 12.37
N GLU A 145 1.23 -19.55 12.90
CA GLU A 145 -0.15 -19.80 12.45
C GLU A 145 -1.06 -18.59 12.68
N SER A 146 -0.91 -17.88 13.80
CA SER A 146 -1.68 -16.67 14.08
C SER A 146 -1.41 -15.60 13.04
N ILE A 147 -0.13 -15.33 12.74
CA ILE A 147 0.29 -14.34 11.74
C ILE A 147 -0.26 -14.69 10.36
N GLU A 148 -0.11 -15.95 9.94
CA GLU A 148 -0.62 -16.43 8.65
C GLU A 148 -2.15 -16.31 8.57
N ASN A 149 -2.87 -16.62 9.64
CA ASN A 149 -4.32 -16.51 9.67
C ASN A 149 -4.78 -15.05 9.58
N GLU A 150 -4.08 -14.11 10.22
CA GLU A 150 -4.39 -12.69 10.09
C GLU A 150 -4.20 -12.17 8.67
N GLN A 151 -3.13 -12.59 7.99
CA GLN A 151 -2.87 -12.26 6.59
C GLN A 151 -3.97 -12.81 5.66
N VAL A 152 -4.39 -14.06 5.87
CA VAL A 152 -5.49 -14.68 5.11
C VAL A 152 -6.81 -13.94 5.35
N GLU A 153 -7.11 -13.56 6.59
CA GLU A 153 -8.32 -12.80 6.91
C GLU A 153 -8.29 -11.39 6.32
N ALA A 154 -7.13 -10.71 6.30
CA ALA A 154 -6.96 -9.44 5.62
C ALA A 154 -7.24 -9.56 4.11
N LEU A 155 -6.69 -10.57 3.44
CA LEU A 155 -6.98 -10.83 2.02
C LEU A 155 -8.48 -11.03 1.77
N LYS A 156 -9.14 -11.91 2.54
CA LYS A 156 -10.57 -12.18 2.40
C LYS A 156 -11.43 -10.92 2.58
N ARG A 157 -11.07 -10.08 3.54
CA ARG A 157 -11.75 -8.81 3.81
C ARG A 157 -11.62 -7.85 2.63
N VAL A 158 -10.41 -7.67 2.12
CA VAL A 158 -10.15 -6.85 0.93
C VAL A 158 -10.95 -7.36 -0.29
N LEU A 159 -10.87 -8.66 -0.59
CA LEU A 159 -11.56 -9.26 -1.74
C LEU A 159 -13.10 -9.10 -1.68
N LYS A 160 -13.68 -8.96 -0.49
CA LYS A 160 -15.12 -8.67 -0.33
C LYS A 160 -15.48 -7.23 -0.68
N LYS A 161 -14.54 -6.29 -0.52
CA LYS A 161 -14.78 -4.84 -0.64
C LYS A 161 -14.48 -4.28 -2.02
N ILE A 162 -13.49 -4.82 -2.72
CA ILE A 162 -13.06 -4.31 -4.04
C ILE A 162 -13.33 -5.31 -5.17
N LYS A 163 -13.38 -4.81 -6.40
CA LYS A 163 -13.65 -5.62 -7.61
C LYS A 163 -12.44 -5.75 -8.54
N ILE A 164 -11.45 -4.88 -8.38
CA ILE A 164 -10.19 -4.97 -9.12
C ILE A 164 -9.40 -6.21 -8.66
N PRO A 165 -8.60 -6.82 -9.54
CA PRO A 165 -7.80 -7.98 -9.19
C PRO A 165 -6.78 -7.65 -8.10
N VAL A 166 -6.47 -8.67 -7.28
CA VAL A 166 -5.56 -8.54 -6.13
C VAL A 166 -4.43 -9.56 -6.23
N ALA A 167 -3.20 -9.11 -6.02
CA ALA A 167 -2.02 -9.94 -5.80
C ALA A 167 -1.56 -9.84 -4.35
N VAL A 168 -0.81 -10.83 -3.89
CA VAL A 168 -0.17 -10.82 -2.58
C VAL A 168 1.35 -10.85 -2.77
N LYS A 169 2.04 -9.89 -2.16
CA LYS A 169 3.50 -9.87 -2.08
C LYS A 169 3.94 -10.50 -0.77
N LEU A 170 4.56 -11.68 -0.91
CA LEU A 170 5.04 -12.48 0.20
C LEU A 170 6.42 -12.03 0.66
N SER A 171 6.62 -12.08 1.97
CA SER A 171 7.94 -12.03 2.59
C SER A 171 8.76 -13.28 2.22
N PRO A 172 10.10 -13.20 2.10
CA PRO A 172 10.96 -14.36 1.89
C PRO A 172 11.14 -15.23 3.16
N TYR A 173 10.57 -14.83 4.30
CA TYR A 173 10.86 -15.43 5.61
C TYR A 173 9.90 -16.54 6.05
N TYR A 174 8.95 -16.98 5.21
CA TYR A 174 8.13 -18.15 5.53
C TYR A 174 8.99 -19.42 5.50
N THR A 175 8.90 -20.23 6.56
CA THR A 175 9.56 -21.54 6.60
C THR A 175 9.04 -22.49 5.52
N ASN A 176 7.75 -22.42 5.21
CA ASN A 176 7.13 -23.18 4.12
C ASN A 176 6.20 -22.28 3.29
N PRO A 177 6.73 -21.54 2.30
CA PRO A 177 5.93 -20.61 1.50
C PRO A 177 4.85 -21.33 0.67
N LEU A 178 5.08 -22.58 0.26
CA LEU A 178 4.08 -23.35 -0.51
C LEU A 178 2.85 -23.70 0.33
N ALA A 179 3.05 -24.03 1.61
CA ALA A 179 1.95 -24.27 2.53
C ALA A 179 1.11 -23.01 2.74
N PHE A 180 1.76 -21.85 2.88
CA PHE A 180 1.07 -20.57 3.02
C PHE A 180 0.33 -20.17 1.74
N ILE A 181 0.95 -20.30 0.56
CA ILE A 181 0.30 -20.02 -0.74
C ILE A 181 -0.99 -20.83 -0.91
N LYS A 182 -1.05 -22.07 -0.41
CA LYS A 182 -2.27 -22.90 -0.47
C LYS A 182 -3.41 -22.37 0.42
N LYS A 183 -3.12 -21.54 1.42
CA LYS A 183 -4.11 -20.92 2.32
C LYS A 183 -4.72 -19.63 1.77
N LEU A 184 -4.04 -18.96 0.84
CA LEU A 184 -4.50 -17.74 0.16
C LEU A 184 -5.62 -18.06 -0.85
#